data_AF-A0A7X7S260-F1
#
_entry.id   AF-A0A7X7S260-F1
#
_cell.length_a   1.000
_cell.length_b   1.000
_cell.length_c   1.000
_cell.angle_alpha   90.00
_cell.angle_beta   90.00
_cell.angle_gamma   90.00
#
_symmetry.space_group_name_H-M   'P 1'
#
loop_
_entity.id
_entity.type
_entity.pdbx_description
1 polymer ?
#
loop_
_entity_poly.entity_id
_entity_poly.type
_entity_poly.pdbx_seq_one_letter_code
_entity_poly.pdbx_strand_id
1 'polypeptide(L)'
;MSSFSVSIEALLLSGYVLFSSLLNLMALLISAFYHKKFNQASPKAGFIIAITLAILFIVVLFIDDNSVLFQVASVFALLGSGVASALSITGLFFTMRKIRK
;
A
#
# COMPACT_ATOMS: atom_id res chain seq x y z
N MET A 1 12.55 13.47 -29.43
CA MET A 1 12.48 12.94 -28.06
C MET A 1 11.55 13.86 -27.29
N SER A 2 10.29 13.45 -27.12
CA SER A 2 9.33 14.20 -26.30
C SER A 2 9.78 14.11 -24.85
N SER A 3 10.25 15.23 -24.32
CA SER A 3 10.55 15.40 -22.90
C SER A 3 9.24 15.24 -22.11
N PHE A 4 9.02 14.06 -21.54
CA PHE A 4 8.01 13.84 -20.51
C PHE A 4 8.40 14.69 -19.30
N SER A 5 7.83 15.90 -19.19
CA SER A 5 7.87 16.66 -17.95
C SER A 5 6.92 15.97 -16.95
N VAL A 6 7.42 14.96 -16.26
CA VAL A 6 6.71 14.36 -15.13
C VAL A 6 6.54 15.46 -14.08
N SER A 7 5.29 15.76 -13.71
CA SER A 7 5.01 16.74 -12.67
C SER A 7 5.60 16.28 -11.34
N ILE A 8 6.08 17.23 -10.52
CA ILE A 8 6.59 16.92 -9.17
C ILE A 8 5.54 16.17 -8.35
N GLU A 9 4.26 16.48 -8.57
CA GLU A 9 3.12 15.80 -7.95
C GLU A 9 3.07 14.31 -8.31
N ALA A 10 3.19 13.96 -9.60
CA ALA A 10 3.20 12.56 -10.04
C ALA A 10 4.41 11.79 -9.48
N LEU A 11 5.56 12.46 -9.34
CA LEU A 11 6.75 11.88 -8.73
C LEU A 11 6.53 11.57 -7.24
N LEU A 12 5.98 12.51 -6.48
CA LEU A 12 5.69 12.33 -5.05
C LEU A 12 4.63 11.24 -4.82
N LEU A 13 3.59 11.24 -5.64
CA LEU A 13 2.50 10.28 -5.57
C LEU A 13 2.95 8.85 -5.89
N SER A 14 3.71 8.67 -6.98
CA SER A 14 4.27 7.36 -7.33
C SER A 14 5.24 6.86 -6.25
N GLY A 15 6.07 7.74 -5.70
CA GLY A 15 6.95 7.44 -4.57
C GLY A 15 6.18 7.00 -3.32
N TYR A 16 5.08 7.67 -2.97
CA TYR A 16 4.21 7.30 -1.87
C TYR A 16 3.62 5.90 -2.05
N VAL A 17 3.05 5.61 -3.21
CA VAL A 17 2.42 4.31 -3.50
C VAL A 17 3.44 3.17 -3.51
N LEU A 18 4.62 3.40 -4.09
CA LEU A 18 5.73 2.44 -4.04
C LEU A 18 6.16 2.14 -2.61
N PHE A 19 6.40 3.18 -1.81
CA PHE A 19 6.81 3.02 -0.42
C PHE A 19 5.76 2.27 0.42
N SER A 20 4.49 2.64 0.29
CA SER A 20 3.37 2.02 1.00
C SER A 20 3.19 0.54 0.62
N SER A 21 3.39 0.21 -0.66
CA SER A 21 3.36 -1.17 -1.16
C SER A 21 4.51 -2.00 -0.61
N LEU A 22 5.73 -1.44 -0.59
CA LEU A 22 6.91 -2.11 -0.04
C LEU A 22 6.79 -2.37 1.46
N LEU A 23 6.26 -1.40 2.22
CA LEU A 23 5.98 -1.59 3.65
C LEU A 23 5.01 -2.75 3.90
N ASN A 24 3.94 -2.84 3.13
CA ASN A 24 3.01 -3.96 3.25
C ASN A 24 3.64 -5.29 2.85
N LEU A 25 4.48 -5.31 1.81
CA LEU A 25 5.23 -6.51 1.43
C LEU A 25 6.13 -6.97 2.56
N MET A 26 6.88 -6.06 3.19
CA MET A 26 7.70 -6.38 4.36
C MET A 26 6.85 -6.90 5.51
N ALA A 27 5.71 -6.27 5.81
CA ALA A 27 4.81 -6.72 6.87
C ALA A 27 4.28 -8.13 6.61
N LEU A 28 3.91 -8.43 5.37
CA LEU A 28 3.49 -9.77 4.95
C LEU A 28 4.63 -10.79 5.10
N LEU A 29 5.84 -10.49 4.64
CA LEU A 29 7.00 -11.38 4.73
C LEU A 29 7.33 -11.72 6.19
N ILE A 30 7.38 -10.68 7.04
CA ILE A 30 7.63 -10.88 8.46
C ILE A 30 6.51 -11.73 9.05
N SER A 31 5.25 -11.41 8.76
CA SER A 31 4.15 -12.20 9.27
C SER A 31 4.12 -13.65 8.77
N ALA A 32 4.50 -13.91 7.52
CA ALA A 32 4.63 -15.25 6.96
C ALA A 32 5.70 -16.07 7.70
N PHE A 33 6.82 -15.44 8.06
CA PHE A 33 7.83 -16.05 8.91
C PHE A 33 7.27 -16.41 10.30
N TYR A 34 6.52 -15.50 10.92
CA TYR A 34 5.88 -15.74 12.21
C TYR A 34 4.78 -16.82 12.14
N HIS A 35 4.01 -16.90 11.06
CA HIS A 35 3.06 -17.97 10.82
C HIS A 35 3.76 -19.33 10.76
N LYS A 36 4.84 -19.45 9.99
CA LYS A 36 5.60 -20.70 9.87
C LYS A 36 6.23 -21.14 11.21
N LYS A 37 6.67 -20.18 12.03
CA LYS A 37 7.37 -20.45 13.30
C LYS A 37 6.46 -20.63 14.50
N PHE A 38 5.34 -19.90 14.56
CA PHE A 38 4.47 -19.81 15.75
C PHE A 38 2.99 -20.06 15.46
N ASN A 39 2.63 -20.46 14.24
CA ASN A 39 1.27 -20.76 13.79
C ASN A 39 0.26 -19.63 14.07
N GLN A 40 0.70 -18.37 14.00
CA GLN A 40 -0.17 -17.19 14.16
C GLN A 40 -0.68 -16.70 12.80
N ALA A 41 -1.93 -16.21 12.78
CA ALA A 41 -2.55 -15.66 11.57
C ALA A 41 -1.77 -14.45 11.03
N SER A 42 -1.61 -14.39 9.71
CA SER A 42 -0.92 -13.28 9.04
C SER A 42 -1.89 -12.21 8.50
N PRO A 43 -1.51 -10.92 8.48
CA PRO A 43 -2.35 -9.83 7.98
C PRO A 43 -2.36 -9.81 6.45
N LYS A 44 -2.80 -10.91 5.82
CA LYS A 44 -2.90 -11.05 4.36
C LYS A 44 -3.86 -10.03 3.76
N ALA A 45 -4.95 -9.72 4.46
CA ALA A 45 -5.96 -8.76 4.02
C ALA A 45 -5.40 -7.35 3.82
N GLY A 46 -4.58 -6.84 4.75
CA GLY A 46 -3.98 -5.51 4.63
C GLY A 46 -3.06 -5.40 3.40
N PHE A 47 -2.26 -6.44 3.15
CA PHE A 47 -1.42 -6.51 1.96
C PHE A 47 -2.23 -6.57 0.65
N ILE A 48 -3.27 -7.41 0.59
CA ILE A 48 -4.13 -7.52 -0.59
C ILE A 48 -4.76 -6.16 -0.91
N ILE A 49 -5.34 -5.50 0.09
CA ILE A 49 -5.97 -4.18 -0.09
C ILE A 49 -4.95 -3.15 -0.58
N ALA A 50 -3.76 -3.12 0.01
CA ALA A 50 -2.71 -2.18 -0.39
C ALA A 50 -2.23 -2.40 -1.84
N ILE A 51 -2.05 -3.66 -2.26
CA ILE A 51 -1.70 -3.99 -3.64
C ILE A 51 -2.82 -3.64 -4.61
N THR A 52 -4.07 -3.95 -4.28
CA THR A 52 -5.21 -3.62 -5.13
C THR A 52 -5.32 -2.11 -5.34
N LEU A 53 -5.11 -1.32 -4.28
CA LEU A 53 -5.10 0.15 -4.37
C LEU A 53 -3.89 0.67 -5.14
N ALA A 54 -2.72 0.05 -5.01
CA ALA A 54 -1.54 0.42 -5.79
C ALA A 54 -1.73 0.17 -7.29
N ILE A 55 -2.33 -0.97 -7.66
CA ILE A 55 -2.67 -1.28 -9.05
C ILE A 55 -3.71 -0.29 -9.58
N LEU A 56 -4.77 -0.01 -8.82
CA LEU A 56 -5.77 1.00 -9.16
C LEU A 56 -5.11 2.37 -9.39
N PHE A 57 -4.18 2.76 -8.53
CA PHE A 57 -3.47 4.02 -8.64
C PHE A 57 -2.61 4.11 -9.91
N ILE A 58 -1.92 3.02 -10.29
CA ILE A 58 -1.16 2.96 -11.54
C ILE A 58 -2.10 3.11 -12.74
N VAL A 59 -3.23 2.39 -12.75
CA VAL A 59 -4.23 2.49 -13.82
C VAL A 59 -4.76 3.91 -13.95
N VAL A 60 -5.08 4.55 -12.82
CA VAL A 60 -5.53 5.94 -12.76
C VAL A 60 -4.43 6.87 -13.31
N LEU A 61 -3.17 6.74 -12.91
CA LEU A 61 -2.08 7.59 -13.42
C LEU A 61 -1.90 7.59 -14.95
N PHE A 62 -2.29 6.52 -15.64
CA PHE A 62 -2.19 6.42 -17.11
C PHE A 62 -3.43 6.90 -17.85
N ILE A 63 -4.52 7.23 -17.15
CA ILE A 63 -5.72 7.82 -17.74
C ILE A 63 -5.54 9.33 -17.71
N ASP A 64 -5.29 9.93 -18.88
CA ASP A 64 -5.12 11.38 -19.04
C ASP A 64 -6.49 12.07 -19.06
N ASP A 65 -7.18 12.05 -17.91
CA ASP A 65 -8.48 12.69 -17.72
C ASP A 65 -8.49 13.48 -16.40
N ASN A 66 -8.55 14.81 -16.50
CA ASN A 66 -8.58 15.73 -15.36
C ASN A 66 -9.99 15.89 -14.74
N SER A 67 -10.83 14.86 -14.84
CA SER A 67 -12.20 14.91 -14.34
C SER A 67 -12.26 14.93 -12.80
N VAL A 68 -13.31 15.51 -12.22
CA VAL A 68 -13.51 15.55 -10.76
C VAL A 68 -13.53 14.14 -10.15
N LEU A 69 -14.06 13.16 -10.89
CA LEU A 69 -14.08 11.76 -10.49
C LEU A 69 -12.66 11.19 -10.32
N PHE A 70 -11.73 11.60 -11.19
CA PHE A 70 -10.33 11.20 -11.13
C PHE A 70 -9.65 11.70 -9.84
N GLN A 71 -9.86 12.97 -9.50
CA GLN A 71 -9.31 13.57 -8.28
C GLN A 71 -9.87 12.92 -7.02
N VAL A 72 -11.17 12.60 -7.01
CA VAL A 72 -11.80 11.90 -5.89
C VAL A 72 -11.24 10.48 -5.76
N ALA A 73 -11.12 9.75 -6.87
CA ALA A 73 -10.58 8.39 -6.87
C ALA A 73 -9.11 8.34 -6.40
N SER A 74 -8.28 9.32 -6.81
CA SER A 74 -6.88 9.39 -6.37
C SER A 74 -6.75 9.67 -4.88
N VAL A 75 -7.57 10.55 -4.32
CA VAL A 75 -7.62 10.81 -2.86
C VAL A 75 -8.02 9.56 -2.09
N PHE A 76 -9.06 8.84 -2.54
CA PHE A 76 -9.48 7.59 -1.90
C PHE A 76 -8.42 6.48 -2.01
N ALA A 77 -7.71 6.39 -3.14
CA ALA A 77 -6.62 5.43 -3.31
C ALA A 77 -5.45 5.72 -2.35
N LEU A 78 -5.08 6.99 -2.19
CA LEU A 78 -4.04 7.41 -1.26
C LEU A 78 -4.44 7.16 0.19
N LEU A 79 -5.61 7.62 0.61
CA LEU A 79 -6.11 7.41 1.96
C LEU A 79 -6.29 5.93 2.28
N GLY A 80 -6.89 5.17 1.37
CA GLY A 80 -7.10 3.74 1.51
C GLY A 80 -5.78 2.98 1.64
N SER A 81 -4.77 3.32 0.84
CA SER A 81 -3.46 2.65 0.92
C SER A 81 -2.75 2.99 2.23
N GLY A 82 -2.82 4.24 2.70
CA GLY A 82 -2.29 4.63 4.01
C GLY A 82 -2.95 3.90 5.17
N VAL A 83 -4.29 3.82 5.19
CA VAL A 83 -5.05 3.10 6.22
C VAL A 83 -4.74 1.60 6.18
N ALA A 84 -4.69 0.99 5.00
CA ALA A 84 -4.33 -0.43 4.84
C ALA A 84 -2.92 -0.72 5.36
N SER A 85 -1.94 0.13 5.04
CA SER A 85 -0.57 0.06 5.55
C SER A 85 -0.51 0.16 7.07
N ALA A 86 -1.20 1.16 7.65
CA ALA A 86 -1.25 1.33 9.10
C ALA A 86 -1.83 0.09 9.79
N LEU A 87 -2.97 -0.40 9.31
CA LEU A 87 -3.62 -1.60 9.86
C LEU A 87 -2.74 -2.85 9.76
N SER A 88 -2.03 -3.03 8.64
CA SER A 88 -1.12 -4.16 8.43
C SER A 88 0.05 -4.14 9.43
N ILE A 89 0.66 -2.97 9.63
CA ILE A 89 1.77 -2.78 10.58
C ILE A 89 1.27 -2.93 12.02
N THR A 90 0.13 -2.34 12.38
CA THR A 90 -0.45 -2.46 13.70
C THR A 90 -0.81 -3.92 14.02
N GLY A 91 -1.41 -4.63 13.06
CA GLY A 91 -1.69 -6.07 13.19
C GLY A 91 -0.42 -6.88 13.42
N LEU A 92 0.64 -6.62 12.66
CA LEU A 92 1.93 -7.26 12.84
C LEU A 92 2.52 -6.99 14.23
N PHE A 93 2.47 -5.73 14.69
CA PHE A 93 2.97 -5.33 16.01
C PHE A 93 2.28 -6.10 17.13
N PHE A 94 0.95 -6.22 17.10
CA PHE A 94 0.21 -6.99 18.10
C PHE A 94 0.53 -8.48 18.05
N THR A 95 0.67 -9.06 16.85
CA THR A 95 1.08 -10.46 16.69
C THR A 95 2.45 -10.71 17.30
N MET A 96 3.44 -9.84 17.05
CA MET A 96 4.76 -9.96 17.67
C MET A 96 4.71 -9.79 19.20
N ARG A 97 3.92 -8.82 19.69
CA ARG A 97 3.76 -8.57 21.13
C ARG A 97 3.16 -9.77 21.86
N LYS A 98 2.20 -10.46 21.23
CA LYS A 98 1.57 -11.66 21.79
C LYS A 98 2.56 -12.83 21.91
N ILE A 99 3.45 -12.99 20.93
CA ILE A 99 4.42 -14.11 20.89
C ILE A 99 5.60 -13.91 21.86
N ARG A 100 5.92 -12.67 22.23
CA ARG A 100 6.95 -12.37 23.25
C ARG A 100 6.50 -12.60 24.69
N LYS A 101 5.20 -12.75 24.94
CA LYS A 101 4.65 -13.11 26.26
C LYS A 101 4.49 -14.62 26.34
#